data_AF-A0A962E277-F1
#
_entry.id   AF-A0A962E277-F1
#
_cell.length_a   1.000
_cell.length_b   1.000
_cell.length_c   1.000
_cell.angle_alpha   90.00
_cell.angle_beta   90.00
_cell.angle_gamma   90.00
#
_symmetry.space_group_name_H-M   'P 1'
#
loop_
_entity.id
_entity.type
_entity.pdbx_description
1 polymer ?
#
loop_
_entity_poly.entity_id
_entity_poly.type
_entity_poly.pdbx_seq_one_letter_code
_entity_poly.pdbx_strand_id
1 'polypeptide(L)'
;QQLSLSNSSALLHGNHLKDEWCRVGLALFGVSPIETTMAEDYDLKPVMRLQTNVIAVKDIKSGESIGYSQTYIAEFDMKVAIIGIGYGDGYPWSLSKSAYVKINNQKAPIVGRVSMDMMAIDISEMKDVKIGDSVLIWGDEDTASLPIEIVAENANTIPYVLLCQITSRVHYQYVNQ
;
A
#
# COMPACT_ATOMS: atom_id res chain seq x y z
N GLN A 1 -40.96 5.16 11.98
CA GLN A 1 -39.69 5.58 12.60
C GLN A 1 -38.58 5.15 11.66
N GLN A 2 -37.61 6.01 11.33
CA GLN A 2 -36.49 5.62 10.47
C GLN A 2 -35.42 4.93 11.35
N LEU A 3 -34.90 3.79 10.90
CA LEU A 3 -33.86 3.00 11.57
C LEU A 3 -32.56 3.07 10.76
N SER A 4 -31.42 3.06 11.44
CA SER A 4 -30.09 3.02 10.80
C SER A 4 -29.08 2.36 11.73
N LEU A 5 -28.64 1.15 11.40
CA LEU A 5 -27.69 0.35 12.18
C LEU A 5 -26.52 -0.13 11.32
N SER A 6 -26.81 -0.58 10.10
CA SER A 6 -25.86 -1.25 9.21
C SER A 6 -24.81 -0.32 8.61
N ASN A 7 -23.53 -0.69 8.73
CA ASN A 7 -22.40 -0.09 8.02
C ASN A 7 -21.99 -0.95 6.81
N SER A 8 -20.84 -0.66 6.19
CA SER A 8 -20.30 -1.45 5.07
C SER A 8 -20.21 -2.95 5.37
N SER A 9 -19.71 -3.33 6.56
CA SER A 9 -19.54 -4.74 6.93
C SER A 9 -20.87 -5.46 7.10
N ALA A 10 -21.84 -4.83 7.79
CA ALA A 10 -23.18 -5.38 7.95
C ALA A 10 -23.89 -5.58 6.61
N LEU A 11 -23.73 -4.62 5.69
CA LEU A 11 -24.27 -4.71 4.34
C LEU A 11 -23.67 -5.88 3.56
N LEU A 12 -22.34 -5.99 3.51
CA LEU A 12 -21.63 -7.02 2.73
C LEU A 12 -21.81 -8.44 3.29
N HIS A 13 -21.97 -8.60 4.60
CA HIS A 13 -22.34 -9.89 5.20
C HIS A 13 -23.81 -10.28 5.01
N GLY A 14 -24.65 -9.40 4.44
CA GLY A 14 -26.09 -9.64 4.33
C GLY A 14 -26.84 -9.55 5.68
N ASN A 15 -26.21 -9.02 6.72
CA ASN A 15 -26.75 -8.90 8.08
C ASN A 15 -27.48 -7.57 8.31
N HIS A 16 -28.15 -7.03 7.28
CA HIS A 16 -28.88 -5.77 7.38
C HIS A 16 -30.37 -6.00 7.63
N LEU A 17 -30.98 -5.06 8.35
CA LEU A 17 -32.41 -5.06 8.64
C LEU A 17 -33.18 -4.64 7.40
N LYS A 18 -34.38 -5.19 7.26
CA LYS A 18 -35.34 -4.73 6.25
C LYS A 18 -35.78 -3.30 6.57
N ASP A 19 -35.86 -2.45 5.55
CA ASP A 19 -36.36 -1.07 5.62
C ASP A 19 -35.52 -0.12 6.51
N GLU A 20 -34.22 -0.41 6.72
CA GLU A 20 -33.26 0.51 7.37
C GLU A 20 -32.48 1.39 6.38
N TRP A 21 -31.90 2.47 6.87
CA TRP A 21 -30.90 3.27 6.17
C TRP A 21 -29.49 2.76 6.46
N CYS A 22 -28.83 2.17 5.48
CA CYS A 22 -27.43 1.74 5.58
C CYS A 22 -26.46 2.94 5.48
N ARG A 23 -25.41 2.94 6.32
CA ARG A 23 -24.33 3.94 6.33
C ARG A 23 -23.06 3.34 5.77
N VAL A 24 -23.01 3.22 4.44
CA VAL A 24 -21.86 2.64 3.73
C VAL A 24 -20.71 3.65 3.71
N GLY A 25 -19.55 3.22 4.19
CA GLY A 25 -18.31 4.00 4.23
C GLY A 25 -17.24 3.34 3.39
N LEU A 26 -16.41 2.49 3.99
CA LEU A 26 -15.20 1.91 3.37
C LEU A 26 -15.44 1.24 2.01
N ALA A 27 -16.56 0.54 1.86
CA ALA A 27 -16.91 -0.13 0.62
C ALA A 27 -17.13 0.86 -0.55
N LEU A 28 -17.51 2.12 -0.27
CA LEU A 28 -17.57 3.18 -1.31
C LEU A 28 -16.20 3.53 -1.87
N PHE A 29 -15.13 3.26 -1.12
CA PHE A 29 -13.74 3.44 -1.57
C PHE A 29 -13.16 2.19 -2.23
N GLY A 30 -13.99 1.14 -2.42
CA GLY A 30 -13.56 -0.09 -3.05
C GLY A 30 -12.69 -0.96 -2.16
N VAL A 31 -12.91 -0.92 -0.85
CA VAL A 31 -12.06 -1.58 0.15
C VAL A 31 -12.92 -2.46 1.05
N SER A 32 -12.45 -3.68 1.32
CA SER A 32 -13.15 -4.58 2.22
C SER A 32 -13.13 -4.09 3.67
N PRO A 33 -14.29 -4.02 4.35
CA PRO A 33 -14.38 -3.70 5.77
C PRO A 33 -14.20 -4.92 6.69
N ILE A 34 -13.82 -6.09 6.14
CA ILE A 34 -13.74 -7.35 6.88
C ILE A 34 -12.30 -7.87 6.80
N GLU A 35 -11.66 -8.03 7.95
CA GLU A 35 -10.21 -8.28 8.08
C GLU A 35 -9.69 -9.49 7.30
N THR A 36 -10.54 -10.50 7.06
CA THR A 36 -10.14 -11.77 6.40
C THR A 36 -10.50 -11.82 4.92
N THR A 37 -10.85 -10.69 4.31
CA THR A 37 -11.34 -10.61 2.92
C THR A 37 -10.74 -9.41 2.23
N MET A 38 -10.75 -9.46 0.91
CA MET A 38 -10.25 -8.43 0.02
C MET A 38 -11.40 -7.77 -0.74
N ALA A 39 -11.13 -6.63 -1.37
CA ALA A 39 -12.08 -5.97 -2.25
C ALA A 39 -12.67 -6.92 -3.32
N GLU A 40 -11.85 -7.81 -3.87
CA GLU A 40 -12.25 -8.78 -4.90
C GLU A 40 -13.32 -9.79 -4.44
N ASP A 41 -13.36 -10.15 -3.15
CA ASP A 41 -14.34 -11.10 -2.59
C ASP A 41 -15.78 -10.56 -2.67
N TYR A 42 -15.93 -9.24 -2.83
CA TYR A 42 -17.20 -8.52 -2.86
C TYR A 42 -17.42 -7.73 -4.16
N ASP A 43 -16.60 -7.97 -5.19
CA ASP A 43 -16.59 -7.20 -6.45
C ASP A 43 -16.47 -5.67 -6.23
N LEU A 44 -15.73 -5.29 -5.18
CA LEU A 44 -15.43 -3.89 -4.89
C LEU A 44 -14.28 -3.42 -5.78
N LYS A 45 -14.42 -2.21 -6.33
CA LYS A 45 -13.42 -1.60 -7.21
C LYS A 45 -12.64 -0.52 -6.46
N PRO A 46 -11.35 -0.71 -6.16
CA PRO A 46 -10.52 0.29 -5.51
C PRO A 46 -10.56 1.63 -6.25
N VAL A 47 -10.88 2.72 -5.54
CA VAL A 47 -11.03 4.06 -6.15
C VAL A 47 -9.78 4.93 -5.98
N MET A 48 -8.80 4.48 -5.21
CA MET A 48 -7.55 5.19 -4.95
C MET A 48 -6.36 4.34 -5.35
N ARG A 49 -5.51 4.90 -6.21
CA ARG A 49 -4.18 4.38 -6.53
C ARG A 49 -3.13 5.32 -5.99
N LEU A 50 -2.19 4.78 -5.22
CA LEU A 50 -1.03 5.52 -4.76
C LEU A 50 0.22 5.01 -5.45
N GLN A 51 0.98 5.91 -6.05
CA GLN A 51 2.20 5.62 -6.80
C GLN A 51 3.30 6.61 -6.44
N THR A 52 4.54 6.17 -6.64
CA THR A 52 5.75 6.98 -6.58
C THR A 52 6.69 6.55 -7.70
N ASN A 53 7.91 7.07 -7.73
CA ASN A 53 8.93 6.70 -8.69
C ASN A 53 10.21 6.24 -8.00
N VAL A 54 10.99 5.42 -8.70
CA VAL A 54 12.39 5.15 -8.36
C VAL A 54 13.21 6.42 -8.53
N ILE A 55 13.88 6.86 -7.47
CA ILE A 55 14.71 8.07 -7.45
C ILE A 55 16.21 7.75 -7.45
N ALA A 56 16.60 6.54 -7.06
CA ALA A 56 17.98 6.07 -7.13
C ALA A 56 18.02 4.54 -7.23
N VAL A 57 19.10 4.01 -7.83
CA VAL A 57 19.43 2.58 -7.82
C VAL A 57 20.86 2.43 -7.33
N LYS A 58 21.09 1.48 -6.40
CA LYS A 58 22.39 1.23 -5.78
C LYS A 58 22.69 -0.26 -5.74
N ASP A 59 23.93 -0.61 -6.01
CA ASP A 59 24.47 -1.93 -5.67
C ASP A 59 24.92 -1.91 -4.20
N ILE A 60 24.51 -2.91 -3.44
CA ILE A 60 24.81 -3.06 -2.01
C ILE A 60 25.54 -4.39 -1.83
N LYS A 61 26.68 -4.37 -1.14
CA LYS A 61 27.48 -5.57 -0.89
C LYS A 61 26.99 -6.32 0.33
N SER A 62 27.20 -7.64 0.34
CA SER A 62 26.96 -8.46 1.53
C SER A 62 27.69 -7.86 2.75
N GLY A 63 26.97 -7.74 3.87
CA GLY A 63 27.45 -7.12 5.11
C GLY A 63 27.20 -5.61 5.22
N GLU A 64 26.84 -4.92 4.14
CA GLU A 64 26.46 -3.50 4.22
C GLU A 64 25.07 -3.32 4.83
N SER A 65 24.83 -2.14 5.43
CA SER A 65 23.57 -1.82 6.10
C SER A 65 22.68 -0.92 5.25
N ILE A 66 21.36 -1.08 5.39
CA ILE A 66 20.35 -0.28 4.67
C ILE A 66 19.43 0.43 5.68
N GLY A 67 19.24 1.73 5.45
CA GLY A 67 18.29 2.57 6.17
C GLY A 67 18.76 2.99 7.57
N TYR A 68 17.84 3.59 8.33
CA TYR A 68 18.14 4.14 9.65
C TYR A 68 18.49 3.07 10.69
N SER A 69 19.42 3.42 11.58
CA SER A 69 19.88 2.58 12.69
C SER A 69 20.47 1.23 12.26
N GLN A 70 20.79 1.06 10.97
CA GLN A 70 21.42 -0.15 10.42
C GLN A 70 20.64 -1.44 10.76
N THR A 71 19.30 -1.35 10.80
CA THR A 71 18.46 -2.50 11.21
C THR A 71 18.37 -3.60 10.16
N TYR A 72 18.73 -3.29 8.92
CA TYR A 72 18.83 -4.26 7.85
C TYR A 72 20.29 -4.37 7.42
N ILE A 73 20.80 -5.60 7.40
CA ILE A 73 22.13 -5.95 6.91
C ILE A 73 21.94 -6.86 5.70
N ALA A 74 22.56 -6.51 4.58
CA ALA A 74 22.47 -7.30 3.36
C ALA A 74 23.16 -8.66 3.56
N GLU A 75 22.42 -9.75 3.39
CA GLU A 75 22.96 -11.11 3.54
C GLU A 75 23.77 -11.54 2.30
N PHE A 76 23.49 -10.94 1.15
CA PHE A 76 24.13 -11.21 -0.14
C PHE A 76 24.32 -9.90 -0.91
N ASP A 77 25.12 -9.94 -1.98
CA ASP A 77 25.23 -8.81 -2.92
C ASP A 77 23.87 -8.57 -3.58
N MET A 78 23.27 -7.42 -3.32
CA MET A 78 21.91 -7.09 -3.71
C MET A 78 21.84 -5.78 -4.48
N LYS A 79 20.77 -5.60 -5.25
CA LYS A 79 20.44 -4.34 -5.91
C LYS A 79 19.23 -3.72 -5.26
N VAL A 80 19.36 -2.45 -4.89
CA VAL A 80 18.33 -1.72 -4.13
C VAL A 80 17.91 -0.48 -4.90
N ALA A 81 16.60 -0.28 -5.02
CA ALA A 81 16.03 0.98 -5.46
C ALA A 81 15.60 1.81 -4.25
N ILE A 82 15.78 3.13 -4.36
CA ILE A 82 15.19 4.10 -3.43
C ILE A 82 13.99 4.72 -4.13
N ILE A 83 12.85 4.75 -3.44
CA ILE A 83 11.59 5.32 -3.95
C ILE A 83 11.16 6.53 -3.14
N GLY A 84 10.56 7.51 -3.82
CA GLY A 84 10.22 8.82 -3.26
C GLY A 84 8.89 8.84 -2.51
N ILE A 85 8.75 8.02 -1.48
CA ILE A 85 7.64 8.07 -0.54
C ILE A 85 8.10 7.61 0.84
N GLY A 86 7.63 8.28 1.89
CA GLY A 86 7.91 7.91 3.27
C GLY A 86 6.79 8.25 4.23
N TYR A 87 7.10 8.23 5.53
CA TYR A 87 6.07 8.46 6.55
C TYR A 87 5.59 9.92 6.62
N GLY A 88 6.35 10.88 6.08
CA GLY A 88 5.93 12.27 5.92
C GLY A 88 4.81 12.43 4.90
N ASP A 89 4.67 11.46 3.98
CA ASP A 89 3.62 11.42 2.94
C ASP A 89 2.38 10.67 3.42
N GLY A 90 2.44 10.05 4.60
CA GLY A 90 1.37 9.24 5.18
C GLY A 90 1.57 7.73 5.06
N TYR A 91 2.72 7.27 4.53
CA TYR A 91 3.03 5.84 4.47
C TYR A 91 3.41 5.30 5.86
N PRO A 92 3.06 4.05 6.24
CA PRO A 92 3.36 3.55 7.58
C PRO A 92 4.86 3.48 7.85
N TRP A 93 5.28 4.00 9.00
CA TRP A 93 6.68 3.93 9.43
C TRP A 93 7.10 2.51 9.84
N SER A 94 6.19 1.78 10.50
CA SER A 94 6.43 0.43 11.01
C SER A 94 5.77 -0.59 10.09
N LEU A 95 6.56 -1.53 9.59
CA LEU A 95 6.13 -2.55 8.65
C LEU A 95 6.65 -3.93 9.09
N SER A 96 5.90 -4.96 8.71
CA SER A 96 6.33 -6.35 8.79
C SER A 96 7.47 -6.61 7.79
N LYS A 97 8.23 -7.69 8.02
CA LYS A 97 9.27 -8.12 7.09
C LYS A 97 8.73 -8.57 5.72
N SER A 98 7.44 -8.87 5.64
CA SER A 98 6.78 -9.31 4.42
C SER A 98 6.23 -8.14 3.59
N ALA A 99 6.42 -6.88 4.03
CA ALA A 99 5.93 -5.72 3.32
C ALA A 99 6.64 -5.54 1.97
N TYR A 100 5.87 -5.20 0.94
CA TYR A 100 6.37 -5.03 -0.42
C TYR A 100 5.57 -3.97 -1.17
N VAL A 101 6.17 -3.45 -2.22
CA VAL A 101 5.52 -2.62 -3.26
C VAL A 101 5.59 -3.35 -4.59
N LYS A 102 5.01 -2.79 -5.67
CA LYS A 102 5.11 -3.40 -7.00
C LYS A 102 5.78 -2.49 -8.02
N ILE A 103 6.65 -3.06 -8.84
CA ILE A 103 7.24 -2.44 -10.04
C ILE A 103 7.00 -3.40 -11.20
N ASN A 104 6.42 -2.93 -12.31
CA ASN A 104 6.16 -3.76 -13.49
C ASN A 104 5.48 -5.11 -13.15
N ASN A 105 4.47 -5.07 -12.27
CA ASN A 105 3.74 -6.22 -11.73
C ASN A 105 4.55 -7.22 -10.86
N GLN A 106 5.82 -6.95 -10.58
CA GLN A 106 6.67 -7.77 -9.72
C GLN A 106 6.72 -7.21 -8.29
N LYS A 107 6.77 -8.09 -7.28
CA LYS A 107 6.88 -7.68 -5.87
C LYS A 107 8.31 -7.25 -5.56
N ALA A 108 8.47 -6.04 -5.05
CA ALA A 108 9.73 -5.52 -4.53
C ALA A 108 9.64 -5.42 -2.99
N PRO A 109 10.29 -6.33 -2.24
CA PRO A 109 10.30 -6.27 -0.78
C PRO A 109 10.85 -4.94 -0.26
N ILE A 110 10.24 -4.39 0.79
CA ILE A 110 10.75 -3.19 1.46
C ILE A 110 11.88 -3.61 2.41
N VAL A 111 13.05 -3.01 2.25
CA VAL A 111 14.25 -3.33 3.03
C VAL A 111 14.71 -2.13 3.86
N GLY A 112 15.05 -2.38 5.12
CA GLY A 112 15.34 -1.31 6.07
C GLY A 112 14.09 -0.57 6.55
N ARG A 113 14.30 0.54 7.28
CA ARG A 113 13.22 1.37 7.81
C ARG A 113 12.73 2.39 6.79
N VAL A 114 11.43 2.67 6.82
CA VAL A 114 10.83 3.79 6.10
C VAL A 114 11.37 5.11 6.67
N SER A 115 11.87 5.98 5.79
CA SER A 115 12.34 7.33 6.13
C SER A 115 11.20 8.35 5.99
N MET A 116 11.45 9.62 6.30
CA MET A 116 10.41 10.65 6.19
C MET A 116 9.89 10.79 4.76
N ASP A 117 10.79 10.77 3.77
CA ASP A 117 10.45 11.10 2.38
C ASP A 117 10.84 10.00 1.38
N MET A 118 11.38 8.86 1.88
CA MET A 118 11.85 7.77 1.02
C MET A 118 11.88 6.42 1.73
N MET A 119 11.88 5.34 0.95
CA MET A 119 12.15 3.99 1.43
C MET A 119 12.96 3.18 0.42
N ALA A 120 13.63 2.14 0.89
CA ALA A 120 14.46 1.26 0.08
C ALA A 120 13.70 -0.04 -0.20
N ILE A 121 13.84 -0.53 -1.43
CA ILE A 121 13.21 -1.76 -1.90
C ILE A 121 14.23 -2.66 -2.60
N ASP A 122 14.12 -3.96 -2.38
CA ASP A 122 14.96 -4.95 -3.02
C ASP A 122 14.46 -5.21 -4.45
N ILE A 123 15.36 -5.02 -5.42
CA ILE A 123 15.12 -5.23 -6.85
C ILE A 123 16.12 -6.23 -7.43
N SER A 124 16.76 -7.06 -6.60
CA SER A 124 17.80 -8.02 -7.01
C SER A 124 17.29 -9.05 -8.02
N GLU A 125 16.02 -9.44 -7.92
CA GLU A 125 15.38 -10.39 -8.84
C GLU A 125 14.77 -9.72 -10.08
N MET A 126 14.78 -8.38 -10.14
CA MET A 126 14.18 -7.61 -11.23
C MET A 126 15.21 -7.21 -12.27
N LYS A 127 14.80 -7.29 -13.54
CA LYS A 127 15.61 -6.79 -14.67
C LYS A 127 15.22 -5.36 -15.01
N ASP A 128 16.22 -4.55 -15.32
CA ASP A 128 16.07 -3.23 -15.94
C ASP A 128 15.29 -2.17 -15.14
N VAL A 129 15.23 -2.25 -13.81
CA VAL A 129 14.70 -1.16 -12.98
C VAL A 129 15.59 0.08 -13.09
N LYS A 130 15.00 1.22 -13.43
CA LYS A 130 15.68 2.50 -13.68
C LYS A 130 15.07 3.64 -12.88
N ILE A 131 15.86 4.70 -12.71
CA ILE A 131 15.36 5.97 -12.17
C ILE A 131 14.21 6.46 -13.05
N GLY A 132 13.10 6.85 -12.42
CA GLY A 132 11.87 7.28 -13.07
C GLY A 132 10.80 6.20 -13.18
N ASP A 133 11.15 4.92 -13.02
CA ASP A 133 10.17 3.83 -13.10
C ASP A 133 9.06 4.01 -12.05
N SER A 134 7.81 3.78 -12.47
CA SER A 134 6.64 3.86 -11.61
C SER A 134 6.63 2.71 -10.60
N VAL A 135 6.29 3.02 -9.36
CA VAL A 135 6.18 2.08 -8.25
C VAL A 135 4.80 2.20 -7.63
N LEU A 136 4.06 1.09 -7.66
CA LEU A 136 2.73 0.98 -7.09
C LEU A 136 2.83 0.70 -5.58
N ILE A 137 2.28 1.61 -4.79
CA ILE A 137 2.23 1.52 -3.33
C ILE A 137 0.95 0.83 -2.86
N TRP A 138 -0.20 1.16 -3.48
CA TRP A 138 -1.44 0.39 -3.43
C TRP A 138 -2.40 0.80 -4.55
N GLY A 139 -3.46 0.02 -4.74
CA GLY A 139 -4.50 0.20 -5.74
C GLY A 139 -4.22 -0.60 -7.01
N ASP A 140 -4.91 -0.24 -8.09
CA ASP A 140 -4.89 -0.97 -9.36
C ASP A 140 -4.28 -0.16 -10.51
N GLU A 141 -3.34 -0.77 -11.22
CA GLU A 141 -2.78 -0.34 -12.49
C GLU A 141 -3.01 -1.43 -13.54
N ASP A 142 -2.99 -1.08 -14.84
CA ASP A 142 -3.34 -1.92 -15.99
C ASP A 142 -3.02 -3.41 -15.85
N THR A 143 -1.81 -3.73 -15.37
CA THR A 143 -1.35 -5.12 -15.21
C THR A 143 -0.98 -5.48 -13.78
N ALA A 144 -1.10 -4.54 -12.83
CA ALA A 144 -0.61 -4.70 -11.47
C ALA A 144 -1.63 -4.22 -10.44
N SER A 145 -2.02 -5.11 -9.54
CA SER A 145 -2.81 -4.74 -8.35
C SER A 145 -1.98 -4.95 -7.07
N LEU A 146 -2.11 -4.02 -6.13
CA LEU A 146 -1.67 -4.17 -4.74
C LEU A 146 -2.80 -3.69 -3.81
N PRO A 147 -3.65 -4.59 -3.31
CA PRO A 147 -4.73 -4.25 -2.40
C PRO A 147 -4.23 -3.51 -1.15
N ILE A 148 -4.94 -2.46 -0.76
CA ILE A 148 -4.57 -1.64 0.41
C ILE A 148 -4.72 -2.43 1.72
N GLU A 149 -5.57 -3.46 1.73
CA GLU A 149 -5.74 -4.43 2.81
C GLU A 149 -4.42 -5.17 3.11
N ILE A 150 -3.67 -5.57 2.08
CA ILE A 150 -2.35 -6.21 2.25
C ILE A 150 -1.34 -5.23 2.85
N VAL A 151 -1.38 -3.97 2.43
CA VAL A 151 -0.51 -2.92 3.00
C VAL A 151 -0.86 -2.68 4.47
N ALA A 152 -2.16 -2.62 4.80
CA ALA A 152 -2.65 -2.44 6.16
C ALA A 152 -2.25 -3.60 7.08
N GLU A 153 -2.41 -4.85 6.62
CA GLU A 153 -1.96 -6.04 7.32
C GLU A 153 -0.45 -5.99 7.62
N ASN A 154 0.36 -5.66 6.60
CA ASN A 154 1.80 -5.53 6.76
C ASN A 154 2.20 -4.37 7.67
N ALA A 155 1.37 -3.35 7.81
CA ALA A 155 1.57 -2.24 8.74
C ALA A 155 0.92 -2.45 10.11
N ASN A 156 0.31 -3.61 10.36
CA ASN A 156 -0.47 -3.92 11.57
C ASN A 156 -1.49 -2.81 11.89
N THR A 157 -2.24 -2.40 10.87
CA THR A 157 -3.27 -1.36 10.92
C THR A 157 -4.47 -1.73 10.04
N ILE A 158 -5.40 -0.80 9.86
CA ILE A 158 -6.59 -0.98 9.02
C ILE A 158 -6.54 -0.06 7.79
N PRO A 159 -7.16 -0.45 6.66
CA PRO A 159 -7.15 0.36 5.43
C PRO A 159 -7.63 1.79 5.60
N TYR A 160 -8.61 2.01 6.48
CA TYR A 160 -9.11 3.35 6.83
C TYR A 160 -8.00 4.30 7.29
N VAL A 161 -7.04 3.79 8.08
CA VAL A 161 -5.93 4.59 8.58
C VAL A 161 -5.04 5.01 7.41
N LEU A 162 -4.74 4.08 6.49
CA LEU A 162 -3.92 4.36 5.31
C LEU A 162 -4.56 5.41 4.39
N LEU A 163 -5.87 5.28 4.10
CA LEU A 163 -6.60 6.23 3.27
C LEU A 163 -6.62 7.64 3.89
N CYS A 164 -6.79 7.74 5.21
CA CYS A 164 -6.92 9.01 5.91
C CYS A 164 -5.59 9.68 6.27
N GLN A 165 -4.49 8.93 6.31
CA GLN A 165 -3.17 9.45 6.72
C GLN A 165 -2.37 10.08 5.59
N ILE A 166 -2.81 9.96 4.34
CA ILE A 166 -2.17 10.64 3.22
C ILE A 166 -2.14 12.15 3.49
N THR A 167 -0.94 12.72 3.47
CA THR A 167 -0.72 14.11 3.84
C THR A 167 -0.87 15.03 2.64
N SER A 168 -0.90 16.34 2.89
CA SER A 168 -0.97 17.36 1.84
C SER A 168 0.28 17.44 0.94
N ARG A 169 1.33 16.67 1.25
CA ARG A 169 2.52 16.54 0.38
C ARG A 169 2.22 15.72 -0.87
N VAL A 170 1.26 14.81 -0.79
CA VAL A 170 0.88 13.95 -1.91
C VAL A 170 -0.06 14.71 -2.84
N HIS A 171 0.25 14.69 -4.14
CA HIS A 171 -0.59 15.30 -5.16
C HIS A 171 -1.74 14.38 -5.54
N TYR A 172 -2.98 14.88 -5.47
CA TYR A 172 -4.17 14.15 -5.88
C TYR A 172 -4.55 14.49 -7.31
N GLN A 173 -4.65 13.45 -8.14
CA GLN A 173 -5.25 13.54 -9.47
C GLN A 173 -6.58 12.78 -9.45
N TYR A 174 -7.67 13.50 -9.75
CA TYR A 174 -8.98 12.90 -9.91
C TYR A 174 -9.18 12.50 -11.37
N VAL A 175 -9.48 11.23 -11.59
CA VAL A 175 -9.77 10.69 -12.92
C VAL A 175 -11.26 10.36 -12.98
N ASN A 176 -11.93 10.85 -14.02
CA ASN A 176 -13.28 10.37 -14.32
C ASN A 176 -13.12 9.08 -15.12
N GLN A 177 -13.66 7.98 -14.60
CA GLN A 177 -13.82 6.73 -15.36
C GLN A 177 -15.10 6.78 -16.18
#